data_AF-A0A6N9Q3B0-F1
#
_entry.id   AF-A0A6N9Q3B0-F1
#
_cell.length_a   1.000
_cell.length_b   1.000
_cell.length_c   1.000
_cell.angle_alpha   90.00
_cell.angle_beta   90.00
_cell.angle_gamma   90.00
#
_symmetry.space_group_name_H-M   'P 1'
#
loop_
_entity.id
_entity.type
_entity.pdbx_description
1 polymer ?
#
loop_
_entity_poly.entity_id
_entity_poly.type
_entity_poly.pdbx_seq_one_letter_code
_entity_poly.pdbx_strand_id
1 'polypeptide(L)'
;MTIQIMRGLEEGKEINNNKQFRVSYALDDIKGVRILLKDRFIISNRRYKGDTKASDILLDLNTAIERANLTKRQAQTFTLVYGYKQFPQQKASKILGISQKQVSSHLQGALTKIAQVYKDWKYSEIVIKISLDHSPCEYGWEGDVVENYFR
;
A
#
# COMPACT_ATOMS: atom_id res chain seq x y z
N MET A 1 14.47 11.43 -4.87
CA MET A 1 14.32 12.09 -3.56
C MET A 1 15.14 11.41 -2.45
N THR A 2 16.28 10.78 -2.77
CA THR A 2 17.14 10.09 -1.77
C THR A 2 18.37 10.94 -1.42
N ILE A 3 18.80 11.81 -2.35
CA ILE A 3 20.02 12.61 -2.22
C ILE A 3 19.83 13.76 -1.21
N GLN A 4 18.64 14.35 -1.10
CA GLN A 4 18.37 15.46 -0.17
C GLN A 4 18.26 15.01 1.30
N ILE A 5 17.94 13.74 1.55
CA ILE A 5 17.82 13.21 2.92
C ILE A 5 19.21 12.85 3.46
N MET A 6 20.09 12.28 2.63
CA MET A 6 21.47 11.97 3.02
C MET A 6 22.28 13.22 3.34
N ARG A 7 22.06 14.33 2.63
CA ARG A 7 22.75 15.61 2.88
C ARG A 7 22.34 16.28 4.20
N GLY A 8 21.11 16.05 4.67
CA GLY A 8 20.60 16.65 5.92
C GLY A 8 21.10 15.95 7.19
N LEU A 9 21.46 14.66 7.10
CA LEU A 9 22.03 13.90 8.21
C LEU A 9 23.49 14.30 8.49
N GLU A 10 24.23 14.76 7.49
CA GLU A 10 25.62 15.25 7.64
C GLU A 10 25.70 16.66 8.26
N GLU A 11 24.62 17.45 8.18
CA GLU A 11 24.59 18.86 8.63
C GLU A 11 24.04 19.06 10.05
N GLY A 12 23.78 17.99 10.82
CA GLY A 12 23.32 18.09 12.22
C GLY A 12 21.99 18.85 12.38
N LYS A 13 21.17 18.93 11.33
CA LYS A 13 19.89 19.62 11.35
C LYS A 13 18.82 18.70 11.95
N GLU A 14 18.31 19.08 13.11
CA GLU A 14 17.21 18.41 13.79
C GLU A 14 16.01 18.29 12.83
N ILE A 15 15.76 17.06 12.36
CA ILE A 15 14.58 16.75 11.56
C ILE A 15 13.37 16.91 12.47
N ASN A 16 12.57 17.93 12.20
CA ASN A 16 11.37 18.23 12.97
C ASN A 16 10.35 17.09 12.75
N ASN A 17 10.42 16.07 13.61
CA ASN A 17 9.75 14.77 13.52
C ASN A 17 8.22 14.81 13.74
N ASN A 18 7.61 16.01 13.74
CA ASN A 18 6.21 16.21 14.11
C ASN A 18 5.32 16.64 12.94
N LYS A 19 5.70 16.35 11.69
CA LYS A 19 4.81 16.58 10.54
C LYS A 19 3.77 15.47 10.46
N GLN A 20 2.53 15.82 10.78
CA GLN A 20 1.36 14.96 10.60
C GLN A 20 0.77 15.23 9.21
N PHE A 21 0.67 14.18 8.39
CA PHE A 21 0.05 14.25 7.07
C PHE A 21 -1.34 13.63 7.13
N ARG A 22 -2.32 14.24 6.47
CA ARG A 22 -3.61 13.58 6.20
C ARG A 22 -3.53 12.90 4.85
N VAL A 23 -3.75 11.59 4.84
CA VAL A 23 -3.86 10.80 3.62
C VAL A 23 -5.30 10.35 3.49
N SER A 24 -5.89 10.60 2.33
CA SER A 24 -7.23 10.16 2.00
C SER A 24 -7.18 9.05 0.94
N TYR A 25 -7.99 8.02 1.13
CA TYR A 25 -8.12 6.89 0.20
C TYR A 25 -9.53 6.87 -0.38
N ALA A 26 -9.63 7.05 -1.70
CA ALA A 26 -10.86 6.82 -2.46
C ALA A 26 -11.04 5.30 -2.70
N LEU A 27 -11.76 4.61 -1.82
CA LEU A 27 -11.82 3.14 -1.82
C LEU A 27 -12.78 2.58 -2.88
N ASP A 28 -13.62 3.44 -3.44
CA ASP A 28 -14.40 3.17 -4.64
C ASP A 28 -13.55 3.17 -5.92
N ASP A 29 -12.29 3.61 -5.87
CA ASP A 29 -11.37 3.54 -7.01
C ASP A 29 -10.20 2.57 -6.77
N ILE A 30 -9.75 1.98 -7.87
CA ILE A 30 -8.59 1.09 -7.94
C ILE A 30 -7.34 1.80 -7.41
N LYS A 31 -7.20 3.10 -7.68
CA LYS A 31 -6.05 3.89 -7.20
C LYS A 31 -6.05 3.98 -5.68
N GLY A 32 -7.17 4.28 -5.04
CA GLY A 32 -7.23 4.39 -3.58
C GLY A 32 -7.00 3.05 -2.89
N VAL A 33 -7.58 1.96 -3.40
CA VAL A 33 -7.29 0.60 -2.89
C VAL A 33 -5.80 0.25 -3.01
N ARG A 34 -5.16 0.62 -4.13
CA ARG A 34 -3.73 0.40 -4.34
C ARG A 34 -2.88 1.15 -3.32
N ILE A 35 -3.21 2.42 -3.05
CA ILE A 35 -2.50 3.25 -2.07
C ILE A 35 -2.70 2.68 -0.66
N LEU A 36 -3.93 2.29 -0.30
CA LEU A 36 -4.23 1.65 0.98
C LEU A 36 -3.40 0.36 1.19
N LEU A 37 -3.26 -0.47 0.16
CA LEU A 37 -2.46 -1.69 0.22
C LEU A 37 -0.96 -1.43 0.39
N LYS A 38 -0.44 -0.38 -0.26
CA LYS A 38 0.96 0.05 -0.08
C LYS A 38 1.21 0.52 1.36
N ASP A 39 0.25 1.25 1.94
CA ASP A 39 0.37 1.81 3.31
C ASP A 39 0.00 0.82 4.42
N ARG A 40 -0.36 -0.43 4.08
CA ARG A 40 -0.85 -1.44 5.04
C ARG A 40 0.06 -1.63 6.25
N PHE A 41 1.38 -1.59 6.07
CA PHE A 41 2.34 -1.72 7.17
C PHE A 41 2.40 -0.49 8.07
N ILE A 42 2.33 0.70 7.49
CA ILE A 42 2.27 1.98 8.21
C ILE A 42 1.00 2.01 9.07
N ILE A 43 -0.14 1.62 8.50
CA ILE A 43 -1.42 1.52 9.20
C ILE A 43 -1.34 0.46 10.30
N SER A 44 -0.73 -0.71 10.03
CA SER A 44 -0.55 -1.76 11.03
C SER A 44 0.28 -1.29 12.22
N ASN A 45 1.33 -0.49 11.99
CA ASN A 45 2.17 0.04 13.06
C ASN A 45 1.39 0.97 14.00
N ARG A 46 0.40 1.71 13.49
CA ARG A 46 -0.45 2.60 14.30
C ARG A 46 -1.31 1.85 15.31
N ARG A 47 -1.70 0.61 15.03
CA ARG A 47 -2.43 -0.22 16.01
C ARG A 47 -1.65 -0.42 17.30
N TYR A 48 -0.33 -0.62 17.20
CA TYR A 48 0.54 -0.77 18.37
C TYR A 48 0.71 0.53 19.17
N LYS A 49 0.34 1.67 18.59
CA LYS A 49 0.32 2.99 19.26
C LYS A 49 -1.06 3.31 19.88
N GLY A 50 -1.97 2.33 19.94
CA GLY A 50 -3.31 2.50 20.51
C GLY A 50 -4.36 3.06 19.54
N ASP A 51 -4.06 3.15 18.25
CA ASP A 51 -5.02 3.62 17.25
C ASP A 51 -6.01 2.51 16.87
N THR A 52 -7.20 2.54 17.48
CA THR A 52 -8.25 1.55 17.21
C THR A 52 -8.81 1.65 15.79
N LYS A 53 -8.89 2.87 15.22
CA LYS A 53 -9.36 3.07 13.83
C LYS A 53 -8.44 2.40 12.82
N ALA A 54 -7.14 2.33 13.10
CA ALA A 54 -6.21 1.58 12.26
C ALA A 54 -6.52 0.07 12.23
N SER A 55 -7.10 -0.47 13.31
CA SER A 55 -7.57 -1.86 13.35
C SER A 55 -8.81 -2.06 12.49
N ASP A 56 -9.77 -1.15 12.58
CA ASP A 56 -11.00 -1.20 11.79
C ASP A 56 -10.68 -1.17 10.29
N ILE A 57 -9.80 -0.26 9.85
CA ILE A 57 -9.38 -0.14 8.45
C ILE A 57 -8.75 -1.44 7.95
N LEU A 58 -7.89 -2.08 8.76
CA LEU A 58 -7.24 -3.33 8.36
C LEU A 58 -8.21 -4.51 8.37
N LEU A 59 -9.19 -4.51 9.27
CA LEU A 59 -10.25 -5.51 9.31
C LEU A 59 -11.17 -5.39 8.08
N ASP A 60 -11.56 -4.16 7.73
CA ASP A 60 -12.33 -3.87 6.53
C ASP A 60 -11.57 -4.29 5.27
N LEU A 61 -10.27 -3.99 5.19
CA LEU A 61 -9.41 -4.39 4.07
C LEU A 61 -9.31 -5.90 3.94
N ASN A 62 -9.09 -6.63 5.03
CA ASN A 62 -9.03 -8.09 4.99
C ASN A 62 -10.38 -8.67 4.54
N THR A 63 -11.48 -8.16 5.10
CA THR A 63 -12.84 -8.58 4.73
C THR A 63 -13.14 -8.31 3.25
N ALA A 64 -12.68 -7.16 2.73
CA ALA A 64 -12.83 -6.82 1.32
C ALA A 64 -12.05 -7.78 0.41
N ILE A 65 -10.81 -8.14 0.78
CA ILE A 65 -9.99 -9.12 0.05
C ILE A 65 -10.65 -10.50 0.05
N GLU A 66 -11.21 -10.94 1.18
CA GLU A 66 -11.91 -12.23 1.31
C GLU A 66 -13.18 -12.28 0.44
N ARG A 67 -13.96 -11.20 0.40
CA ARG A 67 -15.19 -11.11 -0.41
C ARG A 67 -14.96 -10.83 -1.89
N ALA A 68 -13.75 -10.40 -2.27
CA ALA A 68 -13.45 -10.05 -3.66
C ALA A 68 -13.48 -11.24 -4.64
N ASN A 69 -13.62 -12.49 -4.17
CA ASN A 69 -13.69 -13.68 -5.01
C ASN A 69 -12.54 -13.72 -6.04
N LEU A 70 -11.31 -13.54 -5.55
CA LEU A 70 -10.11 -13.55 -6.38
C LEU A 70 -9.91 -14.94 -7.00
N THR A 71 -9.55 -14.99 -8.29
CA THR A 71 -9.15 -16.28 -8.88
C THR A 71 -7.86 -16.76 -8.23
N LYS A 72 -7.59 -18.07 -8.30
CA LYS A 72 -6.33 -18.64 -7.76
C LYS A 72 -5.09 -17.88 -8.26
N ARG A 73 -5.05 -17.52 -9.55
CA ARG A 73 -3.93 -16.76 -10.11
C ARG A 73 -3.89 -15.31 -9.61
N GLN A 74 -5.02 -14.64 -9.52
CA GLN A 74 -5.11 -13.31 -8.92
C GLN A 74 -4.61 -13.31 -7.47
N ALA A 75 -5.06 -14.26 -6.65
CA ALA A 75 -4.65 -14.41 -5.26
C ALA A 75 -3.15 -14.67 -5.14
N GLN A 76 -2.59 -15.59 -5.94
CA GLN A 76 -1.15 -15.86 -5.94
C GLN A 76 -0.32 -14.61 -6.29
N THR A 77 -0.69 -13.89 -7.35
CA THR A 77 0.00 -12.66 -7.74
C THR A 77 -0.14 -11.58 -6.67
N PHE A 78 -1.34 -11.42 -6.12
CA PHE A 78 -1.63 -10.47 -5.05
C PHE A 78 -0.80 -10.74 -3.79
N THR A 79 -0.73 -12.00 -3.32
CA THR A 79 0.05 -12.37 -2.14
C THR A 79 1.55 -12.12 -2.33
N LEU A 80 2.10 -12.32 -3.54
CA LEU A 80 3.51 -12.04 -3.78
C LEU A 80 3.82 -10.54 -3.72
N VAL A 81 2.92 -9.70 -4.25
CA VAL A 81 3.14 -8.25 -4.39
C VAL A 81 2.73 -7.46 -3.16
N TYR A 82 1.58 -7.77 -2.56
CA TYR A 82 1.00 -7.04 -1.42
C TYR A 82 0.99 -7.86 -0.11
N GLY A 83 1.48 -9.10 -0.12
CA GLY A 83 1.68 -9.89 1.09
C GLY A 83 2.92 -9.47 1.87
N TYR A 84 3.28 -10.27 2.88
CA TYR A 84 4.38 -9.95 3.81
C TYR A 84 5.71 -9.61 3.13
N LYS A 85 6.05 -10.31 2.04
CA LYS A 85 7.33 -10.16 1.35
C LYS A 85 7.41 -8.98 0.37
N GLN A 86 6.27 -8.38 0.01
CA GLN A 86 6.17 -7.22 -0.89
C GLN A 86 7.07 -7.27 -2.13
N PHE A 87 7.02 -8.37 -2.89
CA PHE A 87 7.93 -8.54 -4.02
C PHE A 87 7.61 -7.58 -5.18
N PRO A 88 8.64 -7.05 -5.87
CA PRO A 88 8.43 -6.30 -7.08
C PRO A 88 7.80 -7.19 -8.16
N GLN A 89 7.00 -6.60 -9.06
CA GLN A 89 6.29 -7.35 -10.11
C GLN A 89 7.22 -8.22 -10.96
N GLN A 90 8.45 -7.76 -11.21
CA GLN A 90 9.49 -8.51 -11.94
C GLN A 90 9.93 -9.77 -11.19
N LYS A 91 9.96 -9.74 -9.86
CA LYS A 91 10.28 -10.93 -9.05
C LYS A 91 9.07 -11.85 -8.96
N ALA A 92 7.86 -11.30 -8.82
CA ALA A 92 6.63 -12.07 -8.87
C ALA A 92 6.46 -12.80 -10.21
N SER A 93 6.82 -12.16 -11.33
CA SER A 93 6.75 -12.76 -12.67
C SER A 93 7.69 -13.96 -12.79
N LYS A 94 8.93 -13.83 -12.29
CA LYS A 94 9.91 -14.93 -12.22
C LYS A 94 9.42 -16.09 -11.36
N ILE A 95 8.86 -15.80 -10.17
CA ILE A 95 8.34 -16.82 -9.25
C ILE A 95 7.15 -17.57 -9.86
N LEU A 96 6.26 -16.88 -10.57
CA LEU A 96 5.05 -17.46 -11.15
C LEU A 96 5.26 -18.08 -12.52
N GLY A 97 6.41 -17.86 -13.17
CA GLY A 97 6.68 -18.33 -14.53
C GLY A 97 5.79 -17.67 -15.59
N ILE A 98 5.40 -16.40 -15.38
CA ILE A 98 4.54 -15.64 -16.31
C ILE A 98 5.21 -14.31 -16.69
N SER A 99 4.72 -13.65 -17.73
CA SER A 99 5.22 -12.32 -18.11
C SER A 99 4.83 -11.24 -17.09
N GLN A 100 5.62 -10.17 -17.00
CA GLN A 100 5.28 -9.02 -16.16
C GLN A 100 3.95 -8.36 -16.57
N LYS A 101 3.59 -8.39 -17.87
CA LYS A 101 2.29 -7.92 -18.36
C LYS A 101 1.13 -8.74 -17.76
N GLN A 102 1.29 -10.06 -17.66
CA GLN A 102 0.30 -10.93 -17.03
C GLN A 102 0.19 -10.68 -15.52
N VAL A 103 1.31 -10.44 -14.83
CA VAL A 103 1.30 -9.99 -13.41
C VAL A 103 0.47 -8.72 -13.25
N SER A 104 0.73 -7.70 -14.08
CA SER A 104 0.00 -6.44 -14.05
C SER A 104 -1.51 -6.64 -14.31
N SER A 105 -1.87 -7.47 -15.30
CA SER A 105 -3.28 -7.80 -15.58
C SER A 105 -3.96 -8.53 -14.42
N HIS A 106 -3.30 -9.50 -13.79
CA HIS A 106 -3.84 -10.20 -12.62
C HIS A 106 -4.01 -9.27 -11.42
N LEU A 107 -3.04 -8.37 -11.16
CA LEU A 107 -3.16 -7.36 -10.11
C LEU A 107 -4.30 -6.39 -10.38
N GLN A 108 -4.42 -5.89 -11.61
CA GLN A 108 -5.50 -4.98 -12.00
C GLN A 108 -6.87 -5.64 -11.78
N GLY A 109 -7.03 -6.90 -12.19
CA GLY A 109 -8.26 -7.65 -11.94
C GLY A 109 -8.55 -7.87 -10.45
N ALA A 110 -7.53 -8.12 -9.64
CA ALA A 110 -7.69 -8.26 -8.19
C ALA A 110 -8.12 -6.93 -7.54
N LEU A 111 -7.44 -5.83 -7.86
CA LEU A 111 -7.75 -4.50 -7.33
C LEU A 111 -9.16 -4.04 -7.74
N THR A 112 -9.57 -4.33 -8.98
CA THR A 112 -10.93 -4.01 -9.48
C THR A 112 -11.99 -4.71 -8.64
N LYS A 113 -11.80 -6.00 -8.33
CA LYS A 113 -12.73 -6.77 -7.50
C LYS A 113 -12.78 -6.26 -6.06
N ILE A 114 -11.64 -5.92 -5.48
CA ILE A 114 -11.59 -5.35 -4.13
C ILE A 114 -12.28 -3.98 -4.08
N ALA A 115 -12.02 -3.10 -5.06
CA ALA A 115 -12.70 -1.81 -5.17
C ALA A 115 -14.21 -1.97 -5.34
N GLN A 116 -14.65 -3.00 -6.09
CA GLN A 116 -16.09 -3.30 -6.22
C GLN A 116 -16.74 -3.64 -4.87
N VAL A 117 -16.07 -4.42 -4.01
CA VAL A 117 -16.58 -4.70 -2.66
C VAL A 117 -16.79 -3.43 -1.85
N TYR A 118 -15.82 -2.49 -1.89
CA TYR A 118 -15.95 -1.21 -1.21
C TYR A 118 -17.06 -0.33 -1.80
N LYS A 119 -17.25 -0.34 -3.12
CA LYS A 119 -18.40 0.31 -3.77
C LYS A 119 -19.72 -0.26 -3.28
N ASP A 120 -19.82 -1.58 -3.16
CA ASP A 120 -21.05 -2.25 -2.71
C ASP A 120 -21.37 -1.90 -1.25
N TRP A 121 -20.34 -1.69 -0.42
CA TRP A 121 -20.49 -1.20 0.95
C TRP A 121 -20.77 0.31 1.05
N LYS A 122 -20.73 1.03 -0.08
CA LYS A 122 -20.86 2.49 -0.16
C LYS A 122 -19.79 3.24 0.65
N TYR A 123 -18.59 2.66 0.74
CA TYR A 123 -17.42 3.32 1.31
C TYR A 123 -16.74 4.15 0.23
N SER A 124 -16.83 5.47 0.31
CA SER A 124 -16.21 6.38 -0.67
C SER A 124 -14.82 6.84 -0.24
N GLU A 125 -14.68 7.37 0.98
CA GLU A 125 -13.45 8.04 1.41
C GLU A 125 -13.05 7.66 2.84
N ILE A 126 -11.79 7.24 3.03
CA ILE A 126 -11.18 7.06 4.36
C ILE A 126 -10.02 8.02 4.51
N VAL A 127 -10.08 8.88 5.53
CA VAL A 127 -9.00 9.81 5.87
C VAL A 127 -8.23 9.31 7.08
N ILE A 128 -6.91 9.21 6.95
CA ILE A 128 -6.00 8.82 8.01
C ILE A 128 -4.94 9.89 8.29
N LYS A 129 -4.40 9.90 9.52
CA LYS A 129 -3.25 10.71 9.89
C LYS A 129 -1.98 9.84 9.91
N ILE A 130 -0.94 10.27 9.21
CA ILE A 130 0.36 9.59 9.15
C ILE A 130 1.43 10.49 9.78
N SER A 131 2.25 9.92 10.67
CA SER A 131 3.50 10.51 11.17
C SER A 131 4.69 9.89 10.44
N LEU A 132 5.66 10.70 10.00
CA LEU A 132 6.89 10.25 9.34
C LEU A 132 7.95 9.74 10.34
N ASP A 133 7.56 9.03 11.39
CA ASP A 133 8.51 8.39 12.31
C ASP A 133 8.85 6.95 11.88
N HIS A 134 8.47 6.56 10.67
CA HIS A 134 8.65 5.22 10.15
C HIS A 134 9.80 5.17 9.13
N SER A 135 10.91 4.53 9.51
CA SER A 135 11.93 4.10 8.56
C SER A 135 11.25 3.19 7.52
N PRO A 136 11.41 3.45 6.20
CA PRO A 136 10.90 2.56 5.18
C PRO A 136 11.47 1.16 5.44
N CYS A 137 10.62 0.15 5.40
CA CYS A 137 11.08 -1.23 5.38
C CYS A 137 12.16 -1.38 4.30
N GLU A 138 13.31 -1.93 4.69
CA GLU A 138 14.63 -1.97 4.01
C GLU A 138 14.63 -2.49 2.55
N TYR A 139 13.49 -2.99 2.07
CA TYR A 139 13.25 -3.40 0.69
C TYR A 139 12.15 -2.54 0.04
N GLY A 140 12.36 -1.22 0.07
CA GLY A 140 11.57 -0.26 -0.68
C GLY A 140 11.65 -0.54 -2.19
N TRP A 141 10.53 -0.32 -2.88
CA TRP A 141 10.39 -0.52 -4.31
C TRP A 141 11.39 0.35 -5.10
N GLU A 142 12.48 -0.27 -5.55
CA GLU A 142 13.35 0.25 -6.62
C GLU A 142 12.56 0.18 -7.94
N GLY A 143 11.69 1.16 -8.15
CA GLY A 143 10.87 1.27 -9.36
C GLY A 143 9.65 2.19 -9.26
N ASP A 144 9.16 2.49 -8.05
CA ASP A 144 8.02 3.39 -7.82
C ASP A 144 8.38 4.43 -6.74
N VAL A 145 9.53 5.09 -6.89
CA VAL A 145 10.01 6.09 -5.93
C VAL A 145 9.21 7.38 -6.10
N VAL A 146 8.04 7.45 -5.43
CA VAL A 146 7.36 8.66 -4.92
C VAL A 146 7.05 9.84 -5.89
N GLU A 147 7.44 9.78 -7.15
CA GLU A 147 7.39 10.93 -8.07
C GLU A 147 5.97 11.24 -8.59
N ASN A 148 5.00 10.37 -8.34
CA ASN A 148 3.61 10.51 -8.81
C ASN A 148 2.58 10.77 -7.71
N TYR A 149 2.98 11.15 -6.49
CA TYR A 149 2.02 11.67 -5.50
C TYR A 149 1.71 13.17 -5.69
N PHE A 150 2.47 13.89 -6.52
CA PHE A 150 2.36 15.34 -6.70
C PHE A 150 2.50 15.81 -8.16
N ARG A 151 1.99 15.03 -9.13
CA ARG A 151 1.83 15.51 -10.50
C ARG A 151 0.44 15.18 -11.03
#